data_AF-A0A7S2DFD4-F1
#
_entry.id   AF-A0A7S2DFD4-F1
#
_cell.length_a   1.000
_cell.length_b   1.000
_cell.length_c   1.000
_cell.angle_alpha   90.00
_cell.angle_beta   90.00
_cell.angle_gamma   90.00
#
_symmetry.space_group_name_H-M   'P 1'
#
loop_
_entity.id
_entity.type
_entity.pdbx_description
1 polymer ?
#
loop_
_entity_poly.entity_id
_entity_poly.type
_entity_poly.pdbx_seq_one_letter_code
_entity_poly.pdbx_strand_id
1 'polypeptide(L)'
;AYWDSGDPAQSVTWLFQQAERVKGLMGHVETILTCAFTLGGAIIHLYTTSAKFTAVALAAALAIGAYMMWLNRLLAAVTGAMDHTLSELKGGCIESLTNIRTVQSFACELLEVSRFSGWKLAWWATKLQFRVTEALRRGSELSID
;
A
#
# COMPACT_ATOMS: atom_id res chain seq x y z
N ALA A 1 8.46 -12.61 20.46
CA ALA A 1 9.23 -13.85 20.43
C ALA A 1 8.24 -15.00 20.30
N TYR A 2 8.30 -15.77 19.21
CA TYR A 2 7.31 -16.85 18.93
C TYR A 2 7.73 -18.20 19.53
N TRP A 3 8.95 -18.29 20.05
CA TRP A 3 9.49 -19.47 20.74
C TRP A 3 8.86 -19.72 22.12
N ASP A 4 7.99 -18.82 22.60
CA ASP A 4 7.35 -18.91 23.92
C ASP A 4 5.96 -19.58 23.91
N SER A 5 5.40 -19.96 22.76
CA SER A 5 4.01 -20.48 22.69
C SER A 5 3.86 -21.95 23.06
N GLY A 6 4.95 -22.68 23.33
CA GLY A 6 4.92 -24.08 23.79
C GLY A 6 4.36 -25.11 22.79
N ASP A 7 3.90 -24.67 21.62
CA ASP A 7 3.21 -25.50 20.64
C ASP A 7 4.13 -25.81 19.43
N PRO A 8 4.64 -27.05 19.29
CA PRO A 8 5.62 -27.39 18.26
C PRO A 8 5.04 -27.39 16.83
N ALA A 9 3.72 -27.53 16.66
CA ALA A 9 3.10 -27.46 15.34
C ALA A 9 3.15 -26.02 14.76
N GLN A 10 3.04 -25.05 15.66
CA GLN A 10 3.10 -23.63 15.37
C GLN A 10 4.51 -23.19 14.96
N SER A 11 5.55 -23.64 15.68
CA SER A 11 6.94 -23.34 15.31
C SER A 11 7.35 -23.97 13.97
N VAL A 12 6.88 -25.18 13.66
CA VAL A 12 7.13 -25.85 12.38
C VAL A 12 6.47 -25.12 11.22
N THR A 13 5.20 -24.71 11.36
CA THR A 13 4.50 -23.93 10.30
C THR A 13 5.14 -22.57 10.06
N TRP A 14 5.64 -21.91 11.11
CA TRP A 14 6.41 -20.67 10.98
C TRP A 14 7.71 -20.87 10.19
N LEU A 15 8.46 -21.96 10.46
CA LEU A 15 9.68 -22.29 9.72
C LEU A 15 9.40 -22.56 8.24
N PHE A 16 8.31 -23.26 7.91
CA PHE A 16 7.91 -23.46 6.51
C PHE A 16 7.55 -22.14 5.81
N GLN A 17 6.82 -21.25 6.48
CA GLN A 17 6.52 -19.93 5.92
C GLN A 17 7.79 -19.09 5.68
N GLN A 18 8.78 -19.17 6.58
CA GLN A 18 10.06 -18.49 6.37
C GLN A 18 10.86 -19.13 5.22
N ALA A 19 10.86 -20.45 5.11
CA ALA A 19 11.50 -21.17 4.02
C ALA A 19 10.88 -20.83 2.65
N GLU A 20 9.55 -20.71 2.56
CA GLU A 20 8.88 -20.25 1.35
C GLU A 20 9.21 -18.79 1.00
N ARG A 21 9.28 -17.91 2.00
CA ARG A 21 9.72 -16.52 1.79
C ARG A 21 11.15 -16.45 1.28
N VAL A 22 12.06 -17.25 1.84
CA VAL A 22 13.46 -17.33 1.41
C VAL A 22 13.58 -17.92 0.01
N LYS A 23 12.78 -18.95 -0.31
CA LYS A 23 12.73 -19.55 -1.65
C LYS A 23 12.20 -18.56 -2.69
N GLY A 24 11.17 -17.80 -2.35
CA GLY A 24 10.68 -16.69 -3.18
C GLY A 24 11.75 -15.62 -3.39
N LEU A 25 12.49 -15.25 -2.34
CA LEU A 25 13.59 -14.30 -2.42
C LEU A 25 14.70 -14.79 -3.35
N MET A 26 15.12 -16.06 -3.22
CA MET A 26 16.14 -16.69 -4.08
C MET A 26 15.73 -16.72 -5.55
N GLY A 27 14.45 -16.97 -5.85
CA GLY A 27 13.93 -16.92 -7.22
C GLY A 27 14.03 -15.53 -7.87
N HIS A 28 14.11 -14.46 -7.07
CA HIS A 28 14.26 -13.09 -7.57
C HIS A 28 15.71 -12.61 -7.59
N VAL A 29 16.66 -13.31 -6.96
CA VAL A 29 18.07 -12.89 -6.91
C VAL A 29 18.68 -12.80 -8.31
N GLU A 30 18.39 -13.77 -9.17
CA GLU A 30 18.87 -13.78 -10.56
C GLU A 30 18.30 -12.59 -11.36
N THR A 31 17.02 -12.30 -11.18
CA THR A 31 16.36 -11.15 -11.83
C THR A 31 16.95 -9.82 -11.35
N ILE A 32 17.22 -9.70 -10.03
CA ILE A 32 17.82 -8.51 -9.43
C ILE A 32 19.25 -8.31 -9.95
N LEU A 33 20.06 -9.37 -9.98
CA LEU A 33 21.43 -9.29 -10.49
C LEU A 33 21.45 -8.92 -11.97
N THR A 34 20.62 -9.57 -12.79
CA THR A 34 20.51 -9.27 -14.23
C THR A 34 20.13 -7.81 -14.45
N CYS A 35 19.14 -7.30 -13.70
CA CYS A 35 18.70 -5.92 -13.77
C CYS A 35 19.80 -4.93 -13.33
N ALA A 36 20.57 -5.28 -12.29
CA ALA A 36 21.70 -4.45 -11.84
C ALA A 36 22.83 -4.39 -12.88
N PHE A 37 23.17 -5.53 -13.50
CA PHE A 37 24.19 -5.59 -14.55
C PHE A 37 23.76 -4.86 -15.82
N THR A 38 22.52 -4.98 -16.25
CA THR A 38 22.02 -4.25 -17.43
C THR A 38 21.99 -2.76 -17.19
N LEU A 39 21.54 -2.31 -16.01
CA LEU A 39 21.51 -0.90 -15.64
C LEU A 39 22.93 -0.31 -15.55
N GLY A 40 23.85 -1.02 -14.89
CA GLY A 40 25.26 -0.61 -14.80
C GLY A 40 25.94 -0.55 -16.17
N GLY A 41 25.74 -1.58 -17.00
CA GLY A 41 26.27 -1.64 -18.36
C GLY A 41 25.75 -0.51 -19.26
N ALA A 42 24.45 -0.19 -19.16
CA ALA A 42 23.83 0.90 -19.91
C ALA A 42 24.40 2.28 -19.53
N ILE A 43 24.61 2.54 -18.24
CA ILE A 43 25.19 3.80 -17.75
C ILE A 43 26.62 3.97 -18.24
N ILE A 44 27.44 2.90 -18.16
CA ILE A 44 28.83 2.92 -18.65
C ILE A 44 28.85 3.18 -20.16
N HIS A 45 28.01 2.49 -20.92
CA HIS A 45 27.91 2.69 -22.36
C HIS A 45 27.50 4.12 -22.74
N LEU A 46 26.49 4.67 -22.05
CA LEU A 46 26.01 6.04 -22.27
C LEU A 46 27.08 7.08 -21.89
N TYR A 47 27.92 6.80 -20.89
CA TYR A 47 29.03 7.67 -20.51
C TYR A 47 30.15 7.68 -21.56
N THR A 48 30.47 6.52 -22.14
CA THR A 48 31.52 6.41 -23.17
C THR A 48 31.16 7.11 -24.48
N THR A 49 29.86 7.24 -24.80
CA THR A 49 29.40 7.90 -26.02
C THR A 49 29.27 9.42 -25.82
N SER A 50 28.68 9.88 -24.71
CA SER A 50 28.57 11.32 -24.43
C SER A 50 28.24 11.64 -22.96
N ALA A 51 29.27 12.00 -22.20
CA ALA A 51 29.18 12.28 -20.75
C ALA A 51 28.14 13.35 -20.35
N LYS A 52 27.91 14.38 -21.17
CA LYS A 52 26.95 15.45 -20.88
C LYS A 52 25.50 14.95 -20.90
N PHE A 53 25.16 14.07 -21.85
CA PHE A 53 23.83 13.48 -21.93
C PHE A 53 23.59 12.47 -20.80
N THR A 54 24.61 11.71 -20.42
CA THR A 54 24.54 10.77 -19.29
C THR A 54 24.18 11.47 -17.99
N ALA A 55 24.81 12.62 -17.71
CA ALA A 55 24.58 13.37 -16.47
C ALA A 55 23.13 13.91 -16.39
N VAL A 56 22.60 14.41 -17.50
CA VAL A 56 21.21 14.90 -17.57
C VAL A 56 20.21 13.75 -17.43
N ALA A 57 20.45 12.62 -18.10
CA ALA A 57 19.59 11.44 -18.00
C ALA A 57 19.56 10.87 -16.57
N LEU A 58 20.71 10.83 -15.89
CA LEU A 58 20.80 10.34 -14.52
C LEU A 58 20.11 11.28 -13.53
N ALA A 59 20.23 12.61 -13.73
CA ALA A 59 19.49 13.59 -12.94
C ALA A 59 17.97 13.48 -13.13
N ALA A 60 17.50 13.27 -14.37
CA ALA A 60 16.09 13.03 -14.66
C ALA A 60 15.59 11.72 -14.02
N ALA A 61 16.37 10.65 -14.09
CA ALA A 61 16.03 9.37 -13.47
C ALA A 61 15.89 9.49 -11.93
N LEU A 62 16.78 10.25 -11.28
CA LEU A 62 16.68 10.53 -9.84
C LEU A 62 15.43 11.35 -9.50
N ALA A 63 15.10 12.34 -10.32
CA ALA A 63 13.88 13.14 -10.12
C ALA A 63 12.61 12.29 -10.26
N ILE A 64 12.55 11.44 -11.28
CA ILE A 64 11.43 10.49 -11.48
C ILE A 64 11.34 9.51 -10.30
N GLY A 65 12.47 8.96 -9.85
CA GLY A 65 12.51 8.05 -8.70
C GLY A 65 12.03 8.71 -7.40
N ALA A 66 12.45 9.94 -7.14
CA ALA A 66 12.00 10.70 -5.97
C ALA A 66 10.49 11.00 -6.03
N TYR A 67 9.97 11.35 -7.21
CA TYR A 67 8.55 11.56 -7.43
C TYR A 67 7.72 10.30 -7.17
N MET A 68 8.16 9.14 -7.69
CA MET A 68 7.50 7.85 -7.45
C MET A 68 7.53 7.44 -5.99
N MET A 69 8.63 7.70 -5.28
CA MET A 69 8.73 7.45 -3.85
C MET A 69 7.74 8.32 -3.05
N TRP A 70 7.60 9.58 -3.44
CA TRP A 70 6.63 10.49 -2.84
C TRP A 70 5.19 10.02 -3.07
N LEU A 71 4.83 9.63 -4.31
CA LEU A 71 3.51 9.07 -4.62
C LEU A 71 3.21 7.81 -3.81
N ASN A 72 4.18 6.90 -3.67
CA ASN A 72 4.00 5.68 -2.88
C ASN A 72 3.76 5.97 -1.39
N ARG A 73 4.48 6.95 -0.81
CA ARG A 73 4.25 7.37 0.58
C ARG A 73 2.86 7.98 0.75
N LEU A 74 2.44 8.79 -0.21
CA LEU A 74 1.14 9.42 -0.19
C LEU A 74 0.00 8.39 -0.32
N LEU A 75 0.15 7.41 -1.22
CA LEU A 75 -0.79 6.30 -1.35
C LEU A 75 -0.87 5.49 -0.05
N ALA A 76 0.26 5.18 0.58
CA ALA A 76 0.30 4.46 1.85
C ALA A 76 -0.43 5.23 2.97
N ALA A 77 -0.24 6.54 3.06
CA ALA A 77 -0.94 7.39 4.03
C ALA A 77 -2.46 7.41 3.80
N VAL A 78 -2.91 7.54 2.54
CA VAL A 78 -4.34 7.54 2.19
C VAL A 78 -4.97 6.17 2.43
N THR A 79 -4.26 5.07 2.14
CA THR A 79 -4.73 3.71 2.45
C THR A 79 -4.93 3.53 3.95
N GLY A 80 -3.98 3.99 4.78
CA GLY A 80 -4.14 3.95 6.23
C GLY A 80 -5.35 4.73 6.74
N ALA A 81 -5.59 5.93 6.19
CA ALA A 81 -6.78 6.74 6.52
C ALA A 81 -8.08 6.07 6.06
N MET A 82 -8.07 5.41 4.90
CA MET A 82 -9.21 4.65 4.39
C MET A 82 -9.54 3.44 5.27
N ASP A 83 -8.53 2.69 5.70
CA ASP A 83 -8.73 1.53 6.60
C ASP A 83 -9.25 1.97 7.97
N HIS A 84 -8.76 3.09 8.50
CA HIS A 84 -9.25 3.66 9.75
C HIS A 84 -10.74 4.05 9.66
N THR A 85 -11.11 4.85 8.65
CA THR A 85 -12.51 5.29 8.45
C THR A 85 -13.46 4.12 8.15
N LEU A 86 -12.98 3.09 7.45
CA LEU A 86 -13.74 1.85 7.24
C LEU A 86 -13.92 1.07 8.54
N SER A 87 -12.89 1.01 9.39
CA SER A 87 -12.96 0.37 10.70
C SER A 87 -13.97 1.05 11.61
N GLU A 88 -13.96 2.39 11.66
CA GLU A 88 -14.95 3.18 12.43
C GLU A 88 -16.38 2.94 11.95
N LEU A 89 -16.60 2.94 10.62
CA LEU A 89 -17.90 2.65 10.04
C LEU A 89 -18.39 1.23 10.40
N LYS A 90 -17.50 0.23 10.32
CA LYS A 90 -17.83 -1.15 10.67
C LYS A 90 -18.10 -1.30 12.17
N GLY A 91 -17.26 -0.71 13.01
CA GLY A 91 -17.39 -0.74 14.46
C GLY A 91 -18.72 -0.16 14.91
N GLY A 92 -19.06 1.04 14.43
CA GLY A 92 -20.34 1.67 14.73
C GLY A 92 -21.54 0.90 14.19
N CYS A 93 -21.41 0.25 13.02
CA CYS A 93 -22.47 -0.61 12.48
C CYS A 93 -22.71 -1.84 13.35
N ILE A 94 -21.63 -2.49 13.77
CA ILE A 94 -21.70 -3.65 14.67
C ILE A 94 -22.34 -3.24 16.00
N GLU A 95 -21.93 -2.11 16.60
CA GLU A 95 -22.46 -1.61 17.86
C GLU A 95 -23.98 -1.32 17.80
N SER A 96 -24.44 -0.71 16.71
CA SER A 96 -25.87 -0.43 16.50
C SER A 96 -26.68 -1.70 16.26
N LEU A 97 -26.11 -2.67 15.50
CA LEU A 97 -26.75 -3.97 15.23
C LEU A 97 -26.84 -4.86 16.48
N THR A 98 -25.79 -4.91 17.30
CA THR A 98 -25.79 -5.71 18.54
C THR A 98 -26.77 -5.15 19.55
N ASN A 99 -26.95 -3.83 19.58
CA ASN A 99 -27.83 -3.12 20.51
C ASN A 99 -29.19 -2.72 19.90
N ILE A 100 -29.61 -3.33 18.79
CA ILE A 100 -30.80 -2.91 18.03
C ILE A 100 -32.08 -2.83 18.87
N ARG A 101 -32.26 -3.73 19.85
CA ARG A 101 -33.42 -3.71 20.76
C ARG A 101 -33.45 -2.46 21.63
N THR A 102 -32.27 -1.96 22.04
CA THR A 102 -32.18 -0.72 22.82
C THR A 102 -32.46 0.50 21.96
N VAL A 103 -31.94 0.53 20.72
CA VAL A 103 -32.21 1.60 19.75
C VAL A 103 -33.72 1.70 19.47
N GLN A 104 -34.39 0.56 19.27
CA GLN A 104 -35.85 0.49 19.09
C GLN A 104 -36.61 0.91 20.33
N SER A 105 -36.15 0.52 21.53
CA SER A 105 -36.82 0.89 22.79
C SER A 105 -36.78 2.39 23.08
N PHE A 106 -35.78 3.11 22.57
CA PHE A 106 -35.67 4.57 22.71
C PHE A 106 -36.10 5.34 21.45
N ALA A 107 -36.59 4.66 20.41
CA ALA A 107 -36.94 5.25 19.11
C ALA A 107 -35.80 6.09 18.49
N CYS A 108 -34.56 5.62 18.64
CA CYS A 108 -33.35 6.31 18.21
C CYS A 108 -32.89 5.93 16.80
N GLU A 109 -33.73 5.28 15.99
CA GLU A 109 -33.33 4.77 14.67
C GLU A 109 -32.87 5.88 13.72
N LEU A 110 -33.58 7.03 13.72
CA LEU A 110 -33.23 8.18 12.88
C LEU A 110 -31.89 8.82 13.30
N LEU A 111 -31.59 8.82 14.60
CA LEU A 111 -30.33 9.35 15.12
C LEU A 111 -29.15 8.45 14.69
N GLU A 112 -29.29 7.14 14.82
CA GLU A 112 -28.31 6.16 14.33
C GLU A 112 -28.12 6.25 12.81
N VAL A 113 -29.20 6.37 12.02
CA VAL A 113 -29.14 6.57 10.56
C VAL A 113 -28.38 7.85 10.19
N SER A 114 -28.61 8.95 10.91
CA SER A 114 -27.88 10.19 10.68
C SER A 114 -26.38 10.03 10.97
N ARG A 115 -26.02 9.30 12.03
CA ARG A 115 -24.63 8.98 12.40
C ARG A 115 -23.95 8.09 11.34
N PHE A 116 -24.66 7.08 10.83
CA PHE A 116 -24.19 6.26 9.72
C PHE A 116 -23.94 7.05 8.44
N SER A 117 -24.83 8.00 8.13
CA SER A 117 -24.66 8.85 6.95
C SER A 117 -23.39 9.70 7.03
N GLY A 118 -23.04 10.19 8.23
CA GLY A 118 -21.81 10.93 8.49
C GLY A 118 -20.55 10.08 8.28
N TRP A 119 -20.49 8.89 8.89
CA TRP A 119 -19.36 7.97 8.70
C TRP A 119 -19.21 7.51 7.25
N LYS A 120 -20.35 7.24 6.59
CA LYS A 120 -20.37 6.90 5.17
C LYS A 120 -19.77 8.03 4.33
N LEU A 121 -20.19 9.28 4.55
CA LEU A 121 -19.67 10.44 3.82
C LEU A 121 -18.15 10.61 4.02
N ALA A 122 -17.68 10.46 5.25
CA ALA A 122 -16.26 10.54 5.58
C ALA A 122 -15.44 9.47 4.83
N TRP A 123 -15.92 8.21 4.82
CA TRP A 123 -15.29 7.14 4.05
C TRP A 123 -15.33 7.38 2.53
N TRP A 124 -16.42 7.92 2.01
CA TRP A 124 -16.51 8.27 0.58
C TRP A 124 -15.52 9.37 0.19
N ALA A 125 -15.30 10.35 1.06
CA ALA A 125 -14.32 11.42 0.84
C ALA A 125 -12.89 10.86 0.78
N THR A 126 -12.48 10.02 1.74
CA THR A 126 -11.16 9.38 1.73
C THR A 126 -11.01 8.41 0.55
N LYS A 127 -12.06 7.68 0.19
CA LYS A 127 -12.06 6.81 -1.00
C LYS A 127 -11.90 7.60 -2.30
N LEU A 128 -12.48 8.79 -2.41
CA LEU A 128 -12.31 9.65 -3.57
C LEU A 128 -10.84 10.11 -3.67
N GLN A 129 -10.24 10.52 -2.55
CA GLN A 129 -8.82 10.87 -2.49
C GLN A 129 -7.93 9.70 -2.90
N PHE A 130 -8.23 8.48 -2.45
CA PHE A 130 -7.54 7.26 -2.88
C PHE A 130 -7.63 7.06 -4.39
N ARG A 131 -8.82 7.16 -4.99
CA ARG A 131 -8.99 7.00 -6.44
C ARG A 131 -8.23 8.04 -7.26
N VAL A 132 -8.22 9.29 -6.80
CA VAL A 132 -7.47 10.36 -7.48
C VAL A 132 -5.97 10.07 -7.42
N THR A 133 -5.46 9.64 -6.27
CA THR A 133 -4.04 9.32 -6.09
C THR A 133 -3.61 8.06 -6.82
N GLU A 134 -4.49 7.06 -6.89
CA GLU A 134 -4.28 5.87 -7.72
C GLU A 134 -4.31 6.22 -9.22
N ALA A 135 -5.20 7.12 -9.66
CA ALA A 135 -5.25 7.59 -11.04
C ALA A 135 -3.97 8.35 -11.41
N LEU A 136 -3.43 9.19 -10.51
CA LEU A 136 -2.14 9.86 -10.70
C LEU A 136 -1.00 8.84 -10.82
N ARG A 137 -1.02 7.78 -10.00
CA ARG A 137 -0.03 6.69 -10.07
C ARG A 137 -0.10 5.95 -11.41
N ARG A 138 -1.29 5.52 -11.84
CA ARG A 138 -1.48 4.83 -13.13
C ARG A 138 -1.10 5.73 -14.31
N GLY A 139 -1.45 7.01 -14.27
CA GLY A 139 -1.04 7.98 -15.29
C GLY A 139 0.48 8.13 -15.37
N SER A 140 1.18 8.05 -14.24
CA SER A 140 2.64 8.08 -14.21
C SER A 140 3.31 6.78 -14.65
N GLU A 141 2.62 5.64 -14.57
CA GLU A 141 3.09 4.36 -15.13
C GLU A 141 2.93 4.34 -16.67
N LEU A 142 1.85 4.91 -17.20
CA LEU A 142 1.57 5.00 -18.64
C LEU A 142 2.44 6.00 -19.41
N SER A 143 3.13 6.94 -18.74
CA SER A 143 3.98 7.94 -19.39
C SER A 143 5.45 7.51 -19.51
N ILE A 144 5.80 6.31 -19.04
CA ILE A 144 7.17 5.77 -19.07
C ILE A 144 7.37 4.79 -20.24
N ASP A 145 6.27 4.35 -20.89
CA ASP A 145 6.26 3.64 -22.18
C ASP A 145 6.26 4.63 -23.36
#